data_AF-A0A7V9G8P6-F1
#
_entry.id   AF-A0A7V9G8P6-F1
#
_cell.length_a   1.000
_cell.length_b   1.000
_cell.length_c   1.000
_cell.angle_alpha   90.00
_cell.angle_beta   90.00
_cell.angle_gamma   90.00
#
_symmetry.space_group_name_H-M   'P 1'
#
loop_
_entity.id
_entity.type
_entity.pdbx_description
1 polymer ?
#
loop_
_entity_poly.entity_id
_entity_poly.type
_entity_poly.pdbx_seq_one_letter_code
_entity_poly.pdbx_strand_id
1 'polypeptide(L)'
;MRHQTSSTASIHPSIDGLVALIQANKAKATSEEAAQLRMLCQRKITSYREDIYLKRYTTTPEQDAARTRWQMVTEFANRRPAATPPAKGR
;
A
#
# COMPACT_ATOMS: atom_id res chain seq x y z
N MET A 1 -19.77 -6.08 -33.99
CA MET A 1 -18.41 -6.70 -33.98
C MET A 1 -17.36 -5.59 -33.98
N ARG A 2 -16.59 -5.46 -32.88
CA ARG A 2 -15.13 -5.28 -32.85
C ARG A 2 -14.69 -5.00 -31.41
N HIS A 3 -13.89 -5.93 -30.92
CA HIS A 3 -13.17 -5.94 -29.64
C HIS A 3 -11.97 -4.99 -29.67
N GLN A 4 -11.33 -4.85 -28.49
CA GLN A 4 -9.93 -4.45 -28.22
C GLN A 4 -9.76 -2.97 -27.80
N THR A 5 -9.11 -2.60 -26.70
CA THR A 5 -8.09 -3.27 -25.87
C THR A 5 -8.11 -2.75 -24.42
N SER A 6 -7.68 -3.61 -23.50
CA SER A 6 -7.10 -3.33 -22.19
C SER A 6 -6.73 -1.88 -21.90
N SER A 7 -7.44 -1.25 -20.97
CA SER A 7 -6.76 -0.43 -19.98
C SER A 7 -6.98 -1.14 -18.68
N THR A 8 -6.01 -1.97 -18.30
CA THR A 8 -5.79 -2.41 -16.94
C THR A 8 -6.24 -1.26 -16.06
N ALA A 9 -7.38 -1.39 -15.39
CA ALA A 9 -7.78 -0.42 -14.41
C ALA A 9 -6.52 -0.27 -13.57
N SER A 10 -5.84 0.87 -13.68
CA SER A 10 -4.78 1.21 -12.76
C SER A 10 -5.56 1.49 -11.51
N ILE A 11 -5.98 0.39 -10.85
CA ILE A 11 -6.70 0.40 -9.60
C ILE A 11 -5.67 1.07 -8.72
N HIS A 12 -5.81 2.38 -8.56
CA HIS A 12 -5.05 3.12 -7.59
C HIS A 12 -5.77 2.79 -6.29
N PRO A 13 -5.33 1.76 -5.54
CA PRO A 13 -6.09 1.32 -4.39
C PRO A 13 -6.28 2.51 -3.45
N SER A 14 -7.47 2.61 -2.87
CA SER A 14 -7.72 3.50 -1.74
C SER A 14 -6.81 3.08 -0.57
N ILE A 15 -6.64 3.96 0.42
CA ILE A 15 -5.89 3.60 1.64
C ILE A 15 -6.50 2.36 2.28
N ASP A 16 -7.82 2.27 2.35
CA ASP A 16 -8.54 1.09 2.84
C ASP A 16 -8.26 -0.18 2.00
N GLY A 17 -8.19 -0.04 0.68
CA GLY A 17 -7.83 -1.14 -0.22
C GLY A 17 -6.38 -1.60 -0.04
N LEU A 18 -5.45 -0.66 0.18
CA LEU A 18 -4.06 -0.98 0.49
C LEU A 18 -3.95 -1.71 1.83
N VAL A 19 -4.69 -1.29 2.85
CA VAL A 19 -4.71 -1.98 4.15
C VAL A 19 -5.20 -3.42 3.99
N ALA A 20 -6.28 -3.65 3.23
CA ALA A 20 -6.77 -5.00 2.95
C ALA A 20 -5.72 -5.86 2.23
N LEU A 21 -5.03 -5.28 1.24
CA LEU A 21 -3.93 -5.96 0.53
C LEU A 21 -2.74 -6.24 1.46
N ILE A 22 -2.37 -5.32 2.34
CA ILE A 22 -1.29 -5.51 3.34
C ILE A 22 -1.65 -6.65 4.29
N GLN A 23 -2.89 -6.70 4.77
CA GLN A 23 -3.37 -7.76 5.66
C GLN A 23 -3.40 -9.11 4.94
N ALA A 24 -3.83 -9.16 3.68
CA ALA A 24 -3.80 -10.37 2.87
C ALA A 24 -2.37 -10.83 2.56
N ASN A 25 -1.45 -9.88 2.33
CA ASN A 25 -0.05 -10.15 2.01
C ASN A 25 0.77 -10.55 3.25
N LYS A 26 0.40 -10.11 4.47
CA LYS A 26 1.02 -10.61 5.72
C LYS A 26 1.00 -12.14 5.83
N ALA A 27 0.04 -12.81 5.20
CA ALA A 27 -0.06 -14.28 5.18
C ALA A 27 0.73 -14.94 4.02
N LYS A 28 1.10 -14.18 2.98
CA LYS A 28 1.74 -14.68 1.75
C LYS A 28 3.11 -14.00 1.60
N ALA A 29 4.13 -14.62 2.19
CA ALA A 29 5.51 -14.10 2.28
C ALA A 29 6.31 -14.17 0.95
N THR A 30 5.67 -13.92 -0.19
CA THR A 30 6.34 -13.84 -1.50
C THR A 30 6.94 -12.45 -1.68
N SER A 31 8.27 -12.38 -1.81
CA SER A 31 9.02 -11.12 -1.85
C SER A 31 8.61 -10.18 -2.99
N GLU A 32 8.13 -10.71 -4.12
CA GLU A 32 7.76 -9.95 -5.31
C GLU A 32 6.42 -9.23 -5.17
N GLU A 33 5.36 -9.94 -4.76
CA GLU A 33 4.04 -9.33 -4.51
C GLU A 33 4.12 -8.29 -3.39
N ALA A 34 4.91 -8.57 -2.35
CA ALA A 34 5.18 -7.61 -1.28
C ALA A 34 5.96 -6.38 -1.77
N ALA A 35 6.83 -6.52 -2.78
CA ALA A 35 7.56 -5.40 -3.38
C ALA A 35 6.63 -4.55 -4.26
N GLN A 36 5.77 -5.18 -5.07
CA GLN A 36 4.76 -4.49 -5.86
C GLN A 36 3.77 -3.73 -4.97
N LEU A 37 3.28 -4.37 -3.90
CA LEU A 37 2.40 -3.71 -2.92
C LEU A 37 3.09 -2.54 -2.22
N ARG A 38 4.39 -2.66 -1.90
CA ARG A 38 5.18 -1.56 -1.35
C ARG A 38 5.26 -0.37 -2.30
N MET A 39 5.53 -0.61 -3.59
CA MET A 39 5.53 0.45 -4.60
C MET A 39 4.16 1.13 -4.71
N LEU A 40 3.06 0.36 -4.65
CA LEU A 40 1.70 0.92 -4.65
C LEU A 40 1.44 1.81 -3.43
N CYS A 41 1.86 1.35 -2.24
CA CYS A 41 1.75 2.13 -1.00
C CYS A 41 2.56 3.43 -1.10
N GLN A 42 3.82 3.35 -1.54
CA GLN A 42 4.70 4.52 -1.72
C GLN A 42 4.12 5.54 -2.71
N ARG A 43 3.63 5.09 -3.87
CA ARG A 43 2.98 5.98 -4.84
C ARG A 43 1.75 6.64 -4.23
N LYS A 44 0.95 5.92 -3.44
CA LYS A 44 -0.25 6.47 -2.82
C LYS A 44 0.06 7.55 -1.79
N ILE A 45 0.99 7.31 -0.86
CA ILE A 45 1.37 8.28 0.18
C ILE A 45 2.12 9.48 -0.39
N THR A 46 2.76 9.33 -1.56
CA THR A 46 3.43 10.43 -2.27
C THR A 46 2.42 11.28 -3.04
N SER A 47 1.43 10.67 -3.69
CA SER A 47 0.44 11.39 -4.51
C SER A 47 -0.77 11.92 -3.73
N TYR A 48 -1.02 11.42 -2.53
CA TYR A 48 -2.14 11.82 -1.70
C TYR A 48 -1.64 12.24 -0.31
N ARG A 49 -2.15 13.34 0.23
CA ARG A 49 -1.74 13.83 1.56
C ARG A 49 -2.65 13.26 2.64
N GLU A 50 -2.07 12.91 3.78
CA GLU A 50 -2.79 12.44 4.97
C GLU A 50 -3.91 13.42 5.36
N ASP A 51 -3.62 14.73 5.39
CA ASP A 51 -4.60 15.76 5.73
C ASP A 51 -5.86 15.70 4.86
N ILE A 52 -5.70 15.41 3.56
CA ILE A 52 -6.82 15.33 2.61
C ILE A 52 -7.60 14.03 2.81
N TYR A 53 -6.91 12.95 3.19
CA TYR A 53 -7.56 11.68 3.56
C TYR A 53 -8.39 11.84 4.84
N LEU A 54 -7.81 12.43 5.88
CA LEU A 54 -8.47 12.60 7.18
C LEU A 54 -9.68 13.54 7.13
N LYS A 55 -9.65 14.56 6.25
CA LYS A 55 -10.80 15.47 6.02
C LYS A 55 -12.08 14.78 5.55
N ARG A 56 -12.01 13.53 5.07
CA ARG A 56 -13.19 12.74 4.68
C ARG A 56 -14.00 12.24 5.88
N TYR A 57 -13.40 12.25 7.06
CA TYR A 57 -13.99 11.74 8.30
C TYR A 57 -14.33 12.91 9.20
N THR A 58 -15.58 12.94 9.69
CA THR A 58 -16.13 14.08 10.43
C THR A 58 -16.01 13.89 11.94
N THR A 59 -15.96 12.65 12.41
CA THR A 59 -15.85 12.33 13.83
C THR A 59 -14.41 11.99 14.23
N THR A 60 -14.03 12.37 15.45
CA THR A 60 -12.72 12.01 16.04
C THR A 60 -12.40 10.52 15.98
N PRO A 61 -13.30 9.58 16.35
CA PRO A 61 -12.99 8.15 16.28
C PRO A 61 -12.75 7.66 14.84
N GLU A 62 -13.47 8.19 13.86
CA GLU A 62 -13.24 7.83 12.46
C GLU A 62 -11.93 8.40 11.92
N GLN A 63 -11.58 9.62 12.31
CA GLN A 63 -10.28 10.22 11.98
C GLN A 63 -9.12 9.43 12.59
N ASP A 64 -9.26 8.95 13.82
CA ASP A 64 -8.25 8.13 14.49
C ASP A 64 -8.09 6.76 13.80
N ALA A 65 -9.20 6.12 13.44
CA ALA A 65 -9.19 4.89 12.65
C ALA A 65 -8.56 5.09 11.27
N ALA A 66 -8.86 6.20 10.59
CA ALA A 66 -8.28 6.56 9.31
C ALA A 66 -6.77 6.82 9.44
N ARG A 67 -6.33 7.55 10.47
CA ARG A 67 -4.91 7.77 10.76
C ARG A 67 -4.18 6.44 10.97
N THR A 68 -4.79 5.51 11.71
CA THR A 68 -4.24 4.17 11.90
C THR A 68 -4.05 3.45 10.57
N ARG A 69 -5.05 3.47 9.68
CA ARG A 69 -4.95 2.89 8.32
C ARG A 69 -3.85 3.56 7.49
N TRP A 70 -3.75 4.88 7.57
CA TRP A 70 -2.70 5.66 6.90
C TRP A 70 -1.29 5.26 7.38
N GLN A 71 -1.12 5.16 8.71
CA GLN A 71 0.12 4.72 9.32
C GLN A 71 0.49 3.32 8.88
N MET A 72 -0.44 2.35 8.88
CA MET A 72 -0.15 0.99 8.40
C MET A 72 0.38 0.96 6.96
N VAL A 73 -0.21 1.76 6.07
CA VAL A 73 0.23 1.87 4.67
C VAL A 73 1.62 2.51 4.60
N THR A 74 1.85 3.56 5.38
CA THR A 74 3.13 4.29 5.45
C THR A 74 4.25 3.41 6.01
N GLU A 75 3.99 2.68 7.08
CA GLU A 75 4.94 1.73 7.66
C GLU A 75 5.28 0.61 6.67
N PHE A 76 4.27 0.04 6.01
CA PHE A 76 4.50 -0.99 4.99
C PHE A 76 5.34 -0.45 3.83
N ALA A 77 5.02 0.75 3.34
CA ALA A 77 5.75 1.44 2.28
C ALA A 77 7.22 1.70 2.63
N ASN A 78 7.51 2.04 3.89
CA ASN A 78 8.87 2.34 4.37
C ASN A 78 9.63 1.11 4.89
N ARG A 79 8.97 -0.05 4.97
CA ARG A 79 9.60 -1.28 5.44
C ARG A 79 10.73 -1.68 4.48
N ARG A 80 11.97 -1.52 4.94
CA ARG A 80 13.14 -1.95 4.16
C ARG A 80 12.95 -3.44 3.82
N PRO A 81 13.16 -3.86 2.55
CA PRO A 81 13.31 -5.28 2.28
C PRO A 81 14.39 -5.79 3.23
N ALA A 82 14.12 -6.90 3.92
CA ALA A 82 15.13 -7.57 4.71
C ALA A 82 16.37 -7.70 3.81
N ALA A 83 17.45 -7.04 4.21
CA ALA A 83 18.66 -7.02 3.41
C ALA A 83 19.01 -8.47 3.10
N THR A 84 19.08 -8.82 1.81
CA THR A 84 19.60 -10.11 1.39
C THR A 84 20.91 -10.30 2.16
N PRO A 85 21.06 -11.35 2.99
CA PRO A 85 22.32 -11.54 3.69
C PRO A 85 23.42 -11.51 2.62
N PRO A 86 24.51 -10.74 2.82
CA PRO A 86 25.57 -10.68 1.84
C PRO A 86 25.97 -12.11 1.54
N ALA A 87 25.89 -12.51 0.27
CA ALA A 87 26.35 -13.80 -0.18
C ALA A 87 27.78 -13.95 0.34
N LYS A 88 27.96 -14.80 1.36
CA LYS A 88 29.26 -15.05 1.97
C LYS A 88 30.05 -15.89 0.99
N GLY A 89 30.58 -15.22 -0.04
CA GLY A 89 31.51 -15.77 -1.00
C GLY A 89 32.90 -15.75 -0.40
N ARG A 90 33.31 -16.89 0.18
CA ARG A 90 34.63 -17.51 0.02
C ARG A 90 34.73 -18.73 0.93
#